data_AF-A0A5C8IJ56-F1
#
_entry.id   AF-A0A5C8IJ56-F1
#
_cell.length_a   1.000
_cell.length_b   1.000
_cell.length_c   1.000
_cell.angle_alpha   90.00
_cell.angle_beta   90.00
_cell.angle_gamma   90.00
#
_symmetry.space_group_name_H-M   'P 1'
#
loop_
_entity.id
_entity.type
_entity.pdbx_description
1 polymer ?
#
loop_
_entity_poly.entity_id
_entity_poly.type
_entity_poly.pdbx_seq_one_letter_code
_entity_poly.pdbx_strand_id
1 'polypeptide(L)'
;REVYGFMEIEPIWFMAVGVQKQLWDKKASLKLNVNDIFYTNKTRGATALTGYTEKFYQVRDSQVATLSFTYKFGKSQVAPSRRRASGAEEEKSRAGGN
;
A
#
# COMPACT_ATOMS: atom_id res chain seq x y z
N ARG A 1 -8.03 1.27 -44.70
CA ARG A 1 -7.90 2.42 -43.78
C ARG A 1 -6.93 2.00 -42.69
N GLU A 2 -5.64 2.27 -42.85
CA GLU A 2 -4.68 2.09 -41.76
C GLU A 2 -4.56 3.43 -41.03
N VAL A 3 -4.88 3.42 -39.73
CA VAL A 3 -4.60 4.55 -38.85
C VAL A 3 -3.26 4.23 -38.20
N TYR A 4 -2.19 4.77 -38.76
CA TYR A 4 -0.88 4.77 -38.12
C TYR A 4 -0.80 6.03 -37.28
N GLY A 5 -0.90 5.90 -35.95
CA GLY A 5 -0.91 7.03 -35.03
C GLY A 5 0.24 6.91 -34.04
N PHE A 6 1.28 7.74 -34.21
CA PHE A 6 2.29 7.93 -33.17
C PHE A 6 1.83 9.08 -32.27
N MET A 7 1.63 8.76 -30.99
CA MET A 7 1.38 9.74 -29.94
C MET A 7 2.70 10.02 -29.24
N GLU A 8 3.13 11.28 -29.24
CA GLU A 8 4.29 11.73 -28.48
C GLU A 8 3.81 12.28 -27.13
N ILE A 9 4.25 11.67 -26.04
CA ILE A 9 3.90 12.07 -24.67
C ILE A 9 5.13 12.72 -24.04
N GLU A 10 4.97 13.91 -23.47
CA GLU A 10 6.03 14.59 -22.72
C GLU A 10 6.43 13.77 -21.49
N PRO A 11 7.70 13.82 -21.04
CA PRO A 11 8.14 13.11 -19.85
C PRO A 11 7.30 13.47 -18.61
N ILE A 12 6.76 12.45 -17.94
CA ILE A 12 5.96 12.61 -16.73
C ILE A 12 6.77 12.12 -15.54
N TRP A 13 6.76 12.89 -14.46
CA TRP A 13 7.34 12.51 -13.18
C TRP A 13 6.43 12.95 -12.03
N PHE A 14 6.54 12.26 -10.91
CA PHE A 14 5.89 12.64 -9.66
C PHE A 14 6.66 12.00 -8.50
N MET A 15 6.47 12.54 -7.30
CA MET A 15 7.11 12.04 -6.09
C MET A 15 6.05 11.77 -5.03
N ALA A 16 6.13 10.58 -4.43
CA ALA A 16 5.34 10.20 -3.26
C ALA A 16 6.28 9.96 -2.08
N VAL A 17 5.89 10.44 -0.89
CA VAL A 17 6.63 10.21 0.36
C VAL A 17 5.69 9.76 1.46
N GLY A 18 6.22 8.95 2.37
CA GLY A 18 5.49 8.50 3.54
C GLY A 18 6.39 8.44 4.77
N VAL A 19 5.87 8.88 5.90
CA VAL A 19 6.52 8.76 7.21
C VAL A 19 5.58 8.06 8.18
N GLN A 20 6.14 7.20 9.02
CA GLN A 20 5.40 6.47 10.05
C GLN A 20 6.15 6.51 11.37
N LYS A 21 5.42 6.73 12.47
CA LYS A 21 5.93 6.61 13.84
C LYS A 21 5.14 5.55 14.60
N GLN A 22 5.86 4.61 15.22
CA GLN A 22 5.28 3.68 16.19
C GLN A 22 5.20 4.37 17.55
N LEU A 23 4.11 4.10 18.28
CA LEU A 23 3.81 4.67 19.59
C LEU A 23 3.45 3.55 20.57
N TRP A 24 3.63 3.78 21.87
CA TRP A 24 3.26 2.89 22.98
C TRP A 24 3.68 1.43 22.76
N ASP A 25 4.97 1.15 22.61
CA ASP A 25 5.51 -0.20 22.40
C ASP A 25 4.81 -0.97 21.29
N LYS A 26 4.67 -0.32 20.12
CA LYS A 26 4.05 -0.87 18.91
C LYS A 26 2.54 -1.14 19.05
N LYS A 27 1.87 -0.61 20.08
CA LYS A 27 0.41 -0.65 20.23
C LYS A 27 -0.30 0.34 19.30
N ALA A 28 0.35 1.42 18.88
CA ALA A 28 -0.22 2.30 17.88
C ALA A 28 0.78 2.74 16.83
N SER A 29 0.27 3.23 15.71
CA SER A 29 1.05 3.86 14.66
C SER A 29 0.34 5.08 14.09
N LEU A 30 1.08 6.16 13.92
CA LEU A 30 0.67 7.34 13.16
C LEU A 30 1.44 7.37 11.84
N LYS A 31 0.73 7.49 10.72
CA LYS A 31 1.32 7.50 9.37
C LYS A 31 0.80 8.69 8.58
N LEU A 32 1.70 9.41 7.93
CA LEU A 32 1.38 10.42 6.93
C LEU A 32 1.94 9.97 5.59
N ASN A 33 1.11 9.97 4.55
CA ASN A 33 1.53 9.74 3.17
C ASN A 33 1.08 10.92 2.31
N VAL A 34 1.95 11.39 1.43
CA VAL A 34 1.64 12.43 0.45
C VAL A 34 2.03 11.92 -0.92
N ASN A 35 1.06 11.83 -1.82
CA ASN A 35 1.24 11.45 -3.21
C ASN A 35 1.31 12.70 -4.08
N ASP A 36 2.16 12.66 -5.11
CA ASP A 36 2.39 13.76 -6.05
C ASP A 36 2.62 15.13 -5.36
N ILE A 37 3.65 15.18 -4.51
CA ILE A 37 3.97 16.34 -3.64
C ILE A 37 4.15 17.64 -4.45
N PHE A 38 4.61 17.54 -5.70
CA PHE A 38 4.85 18.68 -6.58
C PHE A 38 3.70 18.95 -7.57
N TYR A 39 2.63 18.15 -7.55
CA TYR A 39 1.51 18.26 -8.48
C TYR A 39 1.94 18.23 -9.96
N THR A 40 2.80 17.26 -10.30
CA THR A 40 3.46 17.15 -11.60
C THR A 40 2.93 15.99 -12.45
N ASN A 41 2.06 15.14 -11.90
CA ASN A 41 1.43 14.05 -12.65
C ASN A 41 0.34 14.58 -13.60
N LYS A 42 0.78 15.25 -14.66
CA LYS A 42 -0.03 15.84 -15.71
C LYS A 42 0.43 15.26 -17.04
N THR A 43 -0.52 14.76 -17.83
CA THR A 43 -0.19 14.18 -19.13
C THR A 43 -0.30 15.27 -20.19
N ARG A 44 0.78 15.46 -20.94
CA ARG A 44 0.83 16.31 -22.13
C ARG A 44 1.29 15.44 -23.30
N GLY A 45 0.65 15.61 -24.43
CA GLY A 45 1.09 14.94 -25.63
C GLY A 45 0.49 15.54 -26.88
N ALA A 46 1.03 15.10 -28.00
CA ALA A 46 0.58 15.50 -29.32
C ALA A 46 0.54 14.31 -30.26
N THR A 47 -0.37 14.37 -31.21
CA THR A 47 -0.45 13.46 -32.34
C THR A 47 -0.19 14.28 -33.60
N ALA A 48 0.83 13.94 -34.36
CA ALA A 48 1.17 14.59 -35.62
C ALA A 48 0.95 13.60 -36.78
N LEU A 49 -0.05 13.90 -37.61
CA LEU A 49 -0.41 13.19 -38.83
C LEU A 49 -0.28 14.15 -40.02
N THR A 50 -0.12 13.62 -41.24
CA THR A 50 -0.09 14.46 -42.44
C THR A 50 -1.39 15.27 -42.56
N GLY A 51 -1.29 16.60 -42.42
CA GLY A 51 -2.44 17.51 -42.47
C GLY A 51 -3.28 17.61 -41.19
N TYR A 52 -2.88 16.96 -40.08
CA TYR A 52 -3.59 17.02 -38.81
C TYR A 52 -2.64 17.03 -37.62
N THR A 53 -2.84 17.96 -36.70
CA THR A 53 -2.12 18.01 -35.43
C THR A 53 -3.11 18.16 -34.29
N GLU A 54 -3.03 17.25 -33.33
CA GLU A 54 -3.79 17.31 -32.09
C GLU A 54 -2.83 17.50 -30.92
N LYS A 55 -3.21 18.36 -29.97
CA LYS A 55 -2.51 18.50 -28.68
C LYS A 55 -3.52 18.23 -27.59
N PHE A 56 -3.11 17.45 -26.59
CA PHE A 56 -3.94 17.19 -25.43
C PHE A 56 -3.19 17.47 -24.14
N TYR A 57 -3.95 17.95 -23.16
CA TYR A 57 -3.48 18.18 -21.81
C TYR A 57 -4.51 17.61 -20.83
N GLN A 58 -4.10 16.59 -20.09
CA GLN A 58 -4.95 15.91 -19.13
C GLN A 58 -4.43 16.15 -17.71
N VAL A 59 -5.29 16.70 -16.87
CA VAL A 59 -5.07 16.89 -15.44
C VAL A 59 -5.93 15.89 -14.68
N ARG A 60 -5.36 15.27 -13.65
CA ARG A 60 -6.06 14.37 -12.74
C ARG A 60 -5.90 14.91 -11.32
N ASP A 61 -6.79 14.49 -10.43
CA ASP A 61 -6.62 14.71 -8.99
C ASP A 61 -5.56 13.73 -8.46
N SER A 62 -4.29 14.10 -8.64
CA SER A 62 -3.13 13.25 -8.32
C SER A 62 -2.50 13.56 -6.96
N GLN A 63 -2.66 14.79 -6.46
CA GLN A 63 -2.08 15.24 -5.20
C GLN A 63 -3.00 14.93 -4.03
N VAL A 64 -2.61 13.92 -3.23
CA VAL A 64 -3.43 13.41 -2.13
C VAL A 64 -2.57 13.25 -0.88
N ALA A 65 -3.03 13.81 0.24
CA ALA A 65 -2.42 13.62 1.55
C ALA A 65 -3.34 12.76 2.44
N THR A 66 -2.78 11.67 2.99
CA THR A 66 -3.51 10.72 3.84
C THR A 66 -2.83 10.64 5.20
N LEU A 67 -3.56 11.05 6.23
CA LEU A 67 -3.20 10.85 7.63
C LEU A 67 -3.95 9.62 8.17
N SER A 68 -3.22 8.69 8.77
CA SER A 68 -3.80 7.45 9.33
C SER A 68 -3.29 7.22 10.75
N PHE A 69 -4.22 6.91 11.64
CA PHE A 69 -3.95 6.46 13.00
C PHE A 69 -4.48 5.05 13.18
N THR A 70 -3.66 4.17 13.74
CA THR A 70 -4.04 2.77 14.02
C THR A 70 -3.68 2.42 15.45
N TYR A 71 -4.61 1.80 16.17
CA TYR A 71 -4.42 1.35 17.55
C TYR A 71 -4.82 -0.12 17.71
N LYS A 72 -3.98 -0.91 18.38
CA LYS A 72 -4.18 -2.34 18.63
C LYS A 72 -4.84 -2.54 19.99
N PHE A 73 -6.06 -3.08 20.00
CA PHE A 73 -6.76 -3.50 21.21
C PHE A 73 -6.47 -4.99 21.53
N GLY A 74 -6.52 -5.36 22.81
CA GLY A 74 -6.29 -6.75 23.28
C GLY A 74 -4.96 -6.96 24.00
N LYS A 75 -4.84 -8.09 24.73
CA LYS A 75 -3.59 -8.47 25.43
C LYS A 75 -2.59 -9.00 24.41
N SER A 76 -1.38 -8.42 24.36
CA SER A 76 -0.23 -8.96 23.63
C SER A 76 0.30 -10.27 24.24
N GLN A 77 0.01 -10.49 25.53
CA GLN A 77 0.17 -11.76 26.24
C GLN A 77 -1.20 -12.44 26.35
N VAL A 78 -1.64 -13.10 25.29
CA VAL A 78 -2.47 -14.28 25.51
C VAL A 78 -1.47 -15.34 25.97
N ALA A 79 -1.47 -15.68 27.26
CA ALA A 79 -0.72 -16.85 27.73
C ALA A 79 -1.09 -18.00 26.78
N PRO A 80 -0.11 -18.78 26.25
CA PRO A 80 -0.44 -19.90 25.39
C PRO A 80 -1.53 -20.68 26.09
N SER A 81 -2.67 -20.86 25.41
CA SER A 81 -3.80 -21.64 25.91
C SER A 81 -3.20 -22.85 26.59
N ARG A 82 -3.30 -22.91 27.92
CA ARG A 82 -2.73 -24.01 28.69
C ARG A 82 -3.45 -25.22 28.14
N ARG A 83 -2.78 -25.98 27.25
CA ARG A 83 -3.26 -27.28 26.79
C ARG A 83 -3.51 -28.01 28.09
N ARG A 84 -4.78 -28.14 28.48
CA ARG A 84 -5.17 -29.08 29.50
C ARG A 84 -4.74 -30.41 28.92
N ALA A 85 -3.60 -30.91 29.37
CA ALA A 85 -3.33 -32.33 29.29
C ALA A 85 -4.50 -32.95 30.05
N SER A 86 -5.51 -33.41 29.30
CA SER A 86 -6.51 -34.30 29.85
C SER A 86 -5.73 -35.51 30.35
N GLY A 87 -6.15 -36.12 31.48
CA GLY A 87 -5.46 -37.29 32.05
C GLY A 87 -5.26 -38.44 31.05
N ALA A 88 -5.96 -38.42 29.92
CA ALA A 88 -5.77 -39.33 28.79
C ALA A 88 -4.39 -39.22 28.11
N GLU A 89 -3.75 -38.04 28.07
CA GLU A 89 -2.39 -37.89 27.49
C GLU A 89 -1.30 -38.46 28.41
N GLU A 90 -1.48 -38.36 29.74
CA GLU A 90 -0.58 -39.04 30.70
C GLU A 90 -0.69 -40.56 30.62
N GLU A 91 -1.91 -41.10 30.48
CA GLU A 91 -2.13 -42.54 30.35
C GLU A 91 -1.55 -43.09 29.04
N LYS A 92 -1.67 -42.33 27.93
CA LYS A 92 -1.08 -42.68 26.64
C LYS A 92 0.45 -42.71 26.69
N SER A 93 1.08 -41.84 27.48
CA SER A 93 2.53 -41.86 27.68
C SER A 93 2.99 -43.01 28.58
N ARG A 94 2.14 -43.54 29.47
CA ARG A 94 2.44 -44.73 30.29
C ARG A 94 2.28 -46.03 29.50
N ALA A 95 1.29 -46.10 28.61
CA ALA A 95 1.05 -47.28 27.77
C ALA A 95 1.99 -47.39 26.55
N GLY A 96 2.69 -46.30 26.20
CA GLY A 96 3.61 -46.24 25.04
C GLY A 96 5.10 -46.24 25.38
N GLY A 97 5.49 -46.44 26.64
CA GLY A 97 6.89 -46.57 27.05
C GLY A 97 7.30 -48.04 27.11
N ASN A 98 8.35 -48.40 26.37
CA ASN A 98 9.08 -49.67 26.51
C ASN A 98 9.53 -49.92 27.95
#